data_AF-Q6ALN1-F1
#
_entry.id   AF-Q6ALN1-F1
#
_cell.length_a   1.000
_cell.length_b   1.000
_cell.length_c   1.000
_cell.angle_alpha   90.00
_cell.angle_beta   90.00
_cell.angle_gamma   90.00
#
_symmetry.space_group_name_H-M   'P 1'
#
loop_
_entity.id
_entity.type
_entity.pdbx_description
1 polymer ?
#
loop_
_entity_poly.entity_id
_entity_poly.type
_entity_poly.pdbx_seq_one_letter_code
_entity_poly.pdbx_strand_id
1 'polypeptide(L)'
;MRQLNNTLYSERVKKYQVAHNLKEDDYSFSEQQLIDFFKGDGANIKKYIIDSIKHSITNAKDNKLKDYIDFDGKAKELPISYSAFDKTILSSFVNSKLVLKTAIDSKTDEGLNPRELEINQIVKILSLLAENIYMNKFLPELGTARVEKKIIDKKDTNITDDHLIAYRISKEEILYNWLQYLKKVITTYFANTGKMVAEEKIFQTPFDEQLWINIGNFIKNLSQLPLWKDRSMASTIFSGKKNYDYWREIFETGSSLDGAIVLTNPLNFIEMIKGTENFV
;
A
#
# COMPACT_ATOMS: atom_id res chain seq x y z
N MET A 1 -10.04 23.67 0.13
CA MET A 1 -9.20 23.70 1.35
C MET A 1 -9.01 22.29 1.93
N ARG A 2 -8.15 21.45 1.31
CA ARG A 2 -7.84 20.08 1.75
C ARG A 2 -6.33 19.76 1.78
N GLN A 3 -5.47 20.71 1.43
CA GLN A 3 -4.12 20.39 0.94
C GLN A 3 -3.01 20.33 2.00
N LEU A 4 -3.26 20.64 3.27
CA LEU A 4 -2.21 20.71 4.29
C LEU A 4 -2.61 20.06 5.62
N ASN A 5 -2.86 18.75 5.60
CA ASN A 5 -3.21 17.97 6.81
C ASN A 5 -1.98 17.61 7.68
N ASN A 6 -0.86 18.31 7.50
CA ASN A 6 0.34 18.20 8.32
C ASN A 6 0.74 19.61 8.78
N THR A 7 0.66 19.85 10.09
CA THR A 7 0.91 21.16 10.70
C THR A 7 2.25 21.76 10.25
N LEU A 8 3.32 20.95 10.25
CA LEU A 8 4.66 21.41 9.89
C LEU A 8 4.74 21.80 8.42
N TYR A 9 4.17 21.02 7.50
CA TYR A 9 4.16 21.39 6.08
C TYR A 9 3.32 22.66 5.85
N SER A 10 2.16 22.75 6.50
CA SER A 10 1.24 23.89 6.40
C SER A 10 1.88 25.21 6.82
N GLU A 11 2.64 25.19 7.91
CA GLU A 11 3.35 26.35 8.43
C GLU A 11 4.45 26.82 7.47
N ARG A 12 5.13 25.89 6.78
CA ARG A 12 6.18 26.22 5.82
C ARG A 12 5.60 26.86 4.57
N VAL A 13 4.47 26.35 4.07
CA VAL A 13 3.72 26.99 2.99
C VAL A 13 3.28 28.40 3.38
N LYS A 14 2.66 28.56 4.55
CA LYS A 14 2.21 29.88 5.02
C LYS A 14 3.37 30.89 5.13
N LYS A 15 4.51 30.46 5.67
CA LYS A 15 5.72 31.30 5.75
C LYS A 15 6.23 31.72 4.37
N TYR A 16 6.21 30.81 3.39
CA TYR A 16 6.59 31.11 2.01
C TYR A 16 5.65 32.13 1.37
N GLN A 17 4.32 31.93 1.52
CA GLN A 17 3.30 32.84 1.01
C GLN A 17 3.47 34.25 1.57
N VAL A 18 3.61 34.38 2.90
CA VAL A 18 3.85 35.68 3.57
C VAL A 18 5.13 36.34 3.05
N ALA A 19 6.23 35.60 2.92
CA ALA A 19 7.50 36.15 2.44
C ALA A 19 7.45 36.66 0.99
N HIS A 20 6.53 36.15 0.18
CA HIS A 20 6.36 36.53 -1.22
C HIS A 20 5.11 37.39 -1.47
N ASN A 21 4.43 37.85 -0.41
CA ASN A 21 3.17 38.61 -0.49
C ASN A 21 2.07 37.88 -1.29
N LEU A 22 2.02 36.55 -1.22
CA LEU A 22 0.98 35.73 -1.82
C LEU A 22 -0.24 35.64 -0.91
N LYS A 23 -1.41 35.41 -1.48
CA LYS A 23 -2.64 35.14 -0.72
C LYS A 23 -2.55 33.78 -0.03
N GLU A 24 -3.34 33.57 1.02
CA GLU A 24 -3.33 32.30 1.76
C GLU A 24 -3.79 31.10 0.91
N ASP A 25 -4.59 31.34 -0.12
CA ASP A 25 -5.10 30.35 -1.08
C ASP A 25 -4.29 30.26 -2.38
N ASP A 26 -3.20 31.03 -2.49
CA ASP A 26 -2.31 31.01 -3.65
C ASP A 26 -1.27 29.90 -3.50
N TYR A 27 -1.34 28.89 -4.36
CA TYR A 27 -0.44 27.74 -4.42
C TYR A 27 0.30 27.64 -5.77
N SER A 28 0.47 28.79 -6.44
CA SER A 28 1.10 28.91 -7.76
C SER A 28 2.62 28.63 -7.79
N PHE A 29 3.19 28.23 -6.66
CA PHE A 29 4.60 27.87 -6.49
C PHE A 29 4.77 26.36 -6.29
N SER A 30 5.97 25.86 -6.60
CA SER A 30 6.32 24.43 -6.53
C SER A 30 6.88 24.01 -5.18
N GLU A 31 6.84 22.71 -4.91
CA GLU A 31 7.53 22.11 -3.75
C GLU A 31 9.05 22.35 -3.82
N GLN A 32 9.64 22.33 -5.02
CA GLN A 32 11.06 22.63 -5.20
C GLN A 32 11.39 24.07 -4.77
N GLN A 33 10.57 25.05 -5.17
CA GLN A 33 10.74 26.44 -4.74
C GLN A 33 10.63 26.59 -3.21
N LEU A 34 9.73 25.83 -2.58
CA LEU A 34 9.60 25.81 -1.13
C LEU A 34 10.88 25.27 -0.46
N ILE A 35 11.44 24.18 -0.99
CA ILE A 35 12.70 23.59 -0.50
C ILE A 35 13.86 24.58 -0.66
N ASP A 36 13.97 25.24 -1.81
CA ASP A 36 15.06 26.16 -2.11
C ASP A 36 14.99 27.45 -1.28
N PHE A 37 13.79 27.87 -0.89
CA PHE A 37 13.56 29.03 -0.01
C PHE A 37 14.09 28.78 1.41
N PHE A 38 13.83 27.61 1.99
CA PHE A 38 14.33 27.24 3.32
C PHE A 38 15.75 26.65 3.26
N LYS A 39 16.72 27.47 2.84
CA LYS A 39 18.14 27.09 2.75
C LYS A 39 18.64 26.50 4.07
N GLY A 40 19.31 25.35 3.99
CA GLY A 40 19.81 24.61 5.16
C GLY A 40 18.78 23.71 5.84
N ASP A 41 17.47 23.83 5.53
CA ASP A 41 16.39 23.02 6.11
C ASP A 41 15.67 22.15 5.07
N GLY A 42 16.15 22.13 3.82
CA GLY A 42 15.48 21.48 2.68
C GLY A 42 15.17 19.98 2.88
N ALA A 43 16.02 19.26 3.63
CA ALA A 43 15.77 17.86 3.97
C ALA A 43 14.51 17.68 4.84
N ASN A 44 14.29 18.58 5.81
CA ASN A 44 13.09 18.56 6.64
C ASN A 44 11.86 19.01 5.86
N ILE A 45 11.97 20.02 4.98
CA ILE A 45 10.86 20.44 4.12
C ILE A 45 10.40 19.27 3.25
N LYS A 46 11.35 18.56 2.62
CA LYS A 46 11.07 17.36 1.85
C LYS A 46 10.37 16.30 2.70
N LYS A 47 10.86 16.05 3.92
CA LYS A 47 10.20 15.13 4.85
C LYS A 47 8.76 15.56 5.15
N TYR A 48 8.50 16.84 5.42
CA TYR A 48 7.16 17.35 5.73
C TYR A 48 6.20 17.20 4.55
N ILE A 49 6.66 17.42 3.32
CA ILE A 49 5.87 17.17 2.09
C ILE A 49 5.44 15.70 2.05
N ILE A 50 6.40 14.77 2.16
CA ILE A 50 6.13 13.34 2.10
C ILE A 50 5.21 12.89 3.25
N ASP A 51 5.45 13.37 4.46
CA ASP A 51 4.61 13.08 5.63
C ASP A 51 3.19 13.61 5.44
N SER A 52 3.01 14.77 4.79
CA SER A 52 1.69 15.31 4.44
C SER A 52 0.92 14.43 3.46
N ILE A 53 1.60 13.89 2.45
CA ILE A 53 1.01 12.98 1.46
C ILE A 53 0.59 11.67 2.14
N LYS A 54 1.51 11.07 2.90
CA LYS A 54 1.24 9.86 3.68
C LYS A 54 0.08 10.05 4.64
N HIS A 55 0.04 11.18 5.36
CA HIS A 55 -1.05 11.51 6.26
C HIS A 55 -2.39 11.65 5.51
N SER A 56 -2.38 12.32 4.35
CA SER A 56 -3.58 12.51 3.53
C SER A 56 -4.14 11.19 3.01
N ILE A 57 -3.29 10.26 2.60
CA ILE A 57 -3.67 8.89 2.21
C ILE A 57 -4.26 8.15 3.41
N THR A 58 -3.54 8.16 4.54
CA THR A 58 -3.91 7.42 5.75
C THR A 58 -5.26 7.87 6.30
N ASN A 59 -5.52 9.18 6.31
CA ASN A 59 -6.71 9.78 6.90
C ASN A 59 -7.81 10.15 5.89
N ALA A 60 -7.66 9.77 4.62
CA ALA A 60 -8.71 9.95 3.63
C ALA A 60 -10.00 9.25 4.10
N LYS A 61 -11.15 9.93 3.96
CA LYS A 61 -12.46 9.38 4.36
C LYS A 61 -12.79 8.09 3.61
N ASP A 62 -12.37 8.01 2.36
CA ASP A 62 -12.68 6.89 1.49
C ASP A 62 -11.64 5.75 1.60
N ASN A 63 -10.63 5.88 2.47
CA ASN A 63 -9.65 4.82 2.73
C ASN A 63 -10.26 3.74 3.64
N LYS A 64 -10.83 2.70 3.02
CA LYS A 64 -11.45 1.58 3.75
C LYS A 64 -10.44 0.68 4.46
N LEU A 65 -9.15 0.76 4.13
CA LEU A 65 -8.12 -0.04 4.82
C LEU A 65 -7.84 0.51 6.23
N LYS A 66 -8.18 1.78 6.48
CA LYS A 66 -7.94 2.45 7.76
C LYS A 66 -8.47 1.67 8.96
N ASP A 67 -9.63 1.02 8.79
CA ASP A 67 -10.30 0.25 9.86
C ASP A 67 -9.57 -1.07 10.22
N TYR A 68 -8.55 -1.45 9.44
CA TYR A 68 -7.75 -2.66 9.63
C TYR A 68 -6.30 -2.35 10.03
N ILE A 69 -6.02 -1.10 10.41
CA ILE A 69 -4.69 -0.64 10.85
C ILE A 69 -4.71 -0.37 12.36
N ASP A 70 -3.86 -1.08 13.10
CA ASP A 70 -3.57 -0.76 14.51
C ASP A 70 -2.61 0.42 14.59
N PHE A 71 -3.16 1.61 14.86
CA PHE A 71 -2.41 2.85 15.05
C PHE A 71 -1.61 2.90 16.36
N ASP A 72 -2.02 2.17 17.39
CA ASP A 72 -1.34 2.14 18.69
C ASP A 72 -0.15 1.17 18.70
N GLY A 73 -0.13 0.22 17.75
CA GLY A 73 0.96 -0.74 17.53
C GLY A 73 1.16 -1.75 18.67
N LYS A 74 0.20 -1.80 19.60
CA LYS A 74 0.22 -2.66 20.78
C LYS A 74 -0.99 -3.58 20.83
N ALA A 75 -2.01 -3.32 20.02
CA ALA A 75 -3.21 -4.13 19.98
C ALA A 75 -2.96 -5.38 19.13
N LYS A 76 -3.61 -6.47 19.52
CA LYS A 76 -3.63 -7.71 18.72
C LYS A 76 -5.00 -7.89 18.08
N GLU A 77 -5.72 -6.80 17.88
CA GLU A 77 -7.11 -6.79 17.38
C GLU A 77 -7.14 -6.65 15.86
N LEU A 78 -6.25 -5.85 15.27
CA LEU A 78 -6.23 -5.57 13.83
C LEU A 78 -5.04 -6.26 13.12
N PRO A 79 -5.19 -6.57 11.82
CA PRO A 79 -4.23 -7.42 11.11
C PRO A 79 -2.95 -6.68 10.70
N ILE A 80 -3.00 -5.36 10.55
CA ILE A 80 -1.86 -4.55 10.09
C ILE A 80 -1.46 -3.57 11.19
N SER A 81 -0.22 -3.65 11.69
CA SER A 81 0.30 -2.59 12.56
C SER A 81 0.60 -1.32 11.75
N TYR A 82 0.53 -0.14 12.36
CA TYR A 82 0.92 1.10 11.69
C TYR A 82 2.37 1.10 11.19
N SER A 83 3.30 0.47 11.94
CA SER A 83 4.68 0.26 11.47
C SER A 83 4.71 -0.54 10.17
N ALA A 84 3.98 -1.65 10.09
CA ALA A 84 3.92 -2.46 8.88
C ALA A 84 3.28 -1.68 7.73
N PHE A 85 2.19 -0.96 7.98
CA PHE A 85 1.53 -0.09 7.01
C PHE A 85 2.49 0.97 6.43
N ASP A 86 3.24 1.68 7.28
CA ASP A 86 4.19 2.70 6.83
C ASP A 86 5.38 2.11 6.06
N LYS A 87 5.99 1.05 6.60
CA LYS A 87 7.20 0.42 6.02
C LYS A 87 6.94 -0.37 4.76
N THR A 88 5.71 -0.81 4.51
CA THR A 88 5.37 -1.63 3.34
C THR A 88 4.49 -0.87 2.36
N ILE A 89 3.26 -0.52 2.72
CA ILE A 89 2.28 0.08 1.81
C ILE A 89 2.66 1.52 1.46
N LEU A 90 2.85 2.39 2.46
CA LEU A 90 3.15 3.80 2.20
C LEU A 90 4.53 3.97 1.55
N SER A 91 5.55 3.25 2.02
CA SER A 91 6.89 3.27 1.40
C SER A 91 6.89 2.70 -0.02
N SER A 92 5.97 1.77 -0.32
CA SER A 92 5.84 1.21 -1.66
C SER A 92 5.25 2.22 -2.63
N PHE A 93 4.20 2.92 -2.25
CA PHE A 93 3.45 3.74 -3.20
C PHE A 93 3.80 5.22 -3.18
N VAL A 94 4.32 5.75 -2.07
CA VAL A 94 4.74 7.15 -1.96
C VAL A 94 6.26 7.25 -2.15
N ASN A 95 6.69 7.89 -3.24
CA ASN A 95 8.11 8.04 -3.51
C ASN A 95 8.72 9.15 -2.63
N SER A 96 9.52 8.76 -1.63
CA SER A 96 10.18 9.69 -0.70
C SER A 96 11.14 10.67 -1.35
N LYS A 97 11.55 10.43 -2.60
CA LYS A 97 12.46 11.30 -3.35
C LYS A 97 11.73 12.30 -4.25
N LEU A 98 10.45 12.06 -4.56
CA LEU A 98 9.70 12.86 -5.52
C LEU A 98 9.28 14.20 -4.95
N VAL A 99 9.70 15.27 -5.63
CA VAL A 99 9.36 16.66 -5.35
C VAL A 99 8.79 17.28 -6.63
N LEU A 100 7.67 17.98 -6.52
CA LEU A 100 7.06 18.69 -7.63
C LEU A 100 7.90 19.91 -8.04
N LYS A 101 8.16 20.01 -9.34
CA LYS A 101 8.76 21.19 -9.97
C LYS A 101 7.71 22.12 -10.61
N THR A 102 6.48 21.63 -10.76
CA THR A 102 5.31 22.40 -11.18
C THR A 102 4.67 23.05 -9.95
N ALA A 103 3.82 24.05 -10.18
CA ALA A 103 3.00 24.65 -9.12
C ALA A 103 2.21 23.59 -8.34
N ILE A 104 2.02 23.80 -7.04
CA ILE A 104 1.31 22.89 -6.15
C ILE A 104 -0.16 22.76 -6.58
N ASP A 105 -0.78 23.83 -7.09
CA ASP A 105 -2.14 23.84 -7.62
C ASP A 105 -2.24 23.48 -9.11
N SER A 106 -1.14 23.08 -9.75
CA SER A 106 -1.12 22.80 -11.19
C SER A 106 -2.23 21.80 -11.57
N LYS A 107 -3.09 22.20 -12.52
CA LYS A 107 -4.22 21.41 -13.06
C LYS A 107 -5.26 20.94 -12.04
N THR A 108 -5.39 21.64 -10.91
CA THR A 108 -6.42 21.33 -9.89
C THR A 108 -7.83 21.43 -10.48
N ASP A 109 -8.12 22.48 -11.25
CA ASP A 109 -9.45 22.70 -11.86
C ASP A 109 -9.83 21.63 -12.90
N GLU A 110 -8.84 20.95 -13.48
CA GLU A 110 -9.03 19.84 -14.43
C GLU A 110 -9.18 18.48 -13.71
N GLY A 111 -8.97 18.42 -12.39
CA GLY A 111 -8.87 17.17 -11.63
C GLY A 111 -7.61 16.36 -11.94
N LEU A 112 -6.59 17.01 -12.52
CA LEU A 112 -5.34 16.37 -12.96
C LEU A 112 -4.13 16.82 -12.13
N ASN A 113 -4.36 17.37 -10.94
CA ASN A 113 -3.29 17.74 -10.05
C ASN A 113 -2.44 16.50 -9.67
N PRO A 114 -1.11 16.54 -9.83
CA PRO A 114 -0.26 15.38 -9.59
C PRO A 114 -0.37 14.78 -8.17
N ARG A 115 -0.45 15.61 -7.12
CA ARG A 115 -0.57 15.12 -5.73
C ARG A 115 -1.97 14.62 -5.43
N GLU A 116 -3.00 15.27 -5.97
CA GLU A 116 -4.37 14.81 -5.80
C GLU A 116 -4.59 13.46 -6.48
N LEU A 117 -4.07 13.28 -7.71
CA LEU A 117 -4.05 11.98 -8.40
C LEU A 117 -3.30 10.94 -7.57
N GLU A 118 -2.09 11.25 -7.09
CA GLU A 118 -1.29 10.32 -6.28
C GLU A 118 -2.04 9.85 -5.04
N ILE A 119 -2.61 10.78 -4.27
CA ILE A 119 -3.37 10.47 -3.06
C ILE A 119 -4.62 9.64 -3.41
N ASN A 120 -5.44 10.10 -4.36
CA ASN A 120 -6.72 9.46 -4.68
C ASN A 120 -6.53 8.05 -5.25
N GLN A 121 -5.53 7.84 -6.10
CA GLN A 121 -5.26 6.53 -6.68
C GLN A 121 -4.72 5.55 -5.64
N ILE A 122 -3.84 5.99 -4.74
CA ILE A 122 -3.36 5.14 -3.65
C ILE A 122 -4.52 4.79 -2.72
N VAL A 123 -5.35 5.77 -2.33
CA VAL A 123 -6.56 5.52 -1.50
C VAL A 123 -7.48 4.49 -2.16
N LYS A 124 -7.69 4.57 -3.48
CA LYS A 124 -8.49 3.58 -4.21
C LYS A 124 -7.87 2.18 -4.14
N ILE A 125 -6.54 2.05 -4.24
CA ILE A 125 -5.86 0.76 -4.02
C ILE A 125 -6.10 0.26 -2.59
N LEU A 126 -5.94 1.12 -1.58
CA LEU A 126 -6.16 0.71 -0.18
C LEU A 126 -7.58 0.20 0.03
N SER A 127 -8.57 0.85 -0.59
CA SER A 127 -9.96 0.40 -0.53
C SER A 127 -10.19 -0.93 -1.26
N LEU A 128 -9.53 -1.18 -2.40
CA LEU A 128 -9.55 -2.49 -3.04
C LEU A 128 -8.92 -3.57 -2.15
N LEU A 129 -7.85 -3.28 -1.41
CA LEU A 129 -7.27 -4.20 -0.43
C LEU A 129 -8.27 -4.52 0.69
N ALA A 130 -8.90 -3.48 1.26
CA ALA A 130 -9.94 -3.62 2.27
C ALA A 130 -11.06 -4.56 1.82
N GLU A 131 -11.65 -4.28 0.66
CA GLU A 131 -12.79 -5.02 0.11
C GLU A 131 -12.46 -6.48 -0.21
N ASN A 132 -11.27 -6.72 -0.78
CA ASN A 132 -10.90 -8.05 -1.25
C ASN A 132 -10.29 -8.94 -0.17
N ILE A 133 -9.69 -8.38 0.88
CA ILE A 133 -8.98 -9.16 1.90
C ILE A 133 -9.68 -9.14 3.26
N TYR A 134 -10.24 -7.99 3.67
CA TYR A 134 -10.58 -7.78 5.08
C TYR A 134 -12.07 -7.60 5.36
N MET A 135 -12.78 -6.85 4.52
CA MET A 135 -14.21 -6.56 4.72
C MET A 135 -15.04 -7.84 4.75
N ASN A 136 -15.79 -8.02 5.84
CA ASN A 136 -16.60 -9.20 6.13
C ASN A 136 -15.81 -10.52 6.16
N LYS A 137 -14.48 -10.46 6.27
CA LYS A 137 -13.56 -11.61 6.21
C LYS A 137 -12.67 -11.68 7.47
N PHE A 138 -12.09 -10.55 7.85
CA PHE A 138 -11.32 -10.43 9.07
C PHE A 138 -12.25 -10.09 10.24
N LEU A 139 -12.25 -10.97 11.24
CA LEU A 139 -12.99 -10.85 12.50
C LEU A 139 -12.14 -10.20 13.62
N PRO A 140 -12.35 -8.91 13.97
CA PRO A 140 -11.57 -8.22 15.00
C PRO A 140 -11.64 -8.85 16.39
N GLU A 141 -12.77 -9.48 16.72
CA GLU A 141 -12.99 -10.18 17.99
C GLU A 141 -12.08 -11.41 18.17
N LEU A 142 -11.62 -12.00 17.07
CA LEU A 142 -10.61 -13.05 17.10
C LEU A 142 -9.20 -12.47 17.17
N GLY A 143 -9.00 -11.36 16.46
CA GLY A 143 -7.74 -10.63 16.35
C GLY A 143 -6.60 -11.48 15.78
N THR A 144 -5.37 -11.01 15.95
CA THR A 144 -4.14 -11.67 15.48
C THR A 144 -3.44 -12.48 16.56
N ALA A 145 -3.98 -12.47 17.78
CA ALA A 145 -3.32 -13.04 18.94
C ALA A 145 -3.18 -14.58 18.86
N ARG A 146 -1.94 -15.03 18.64
CA ARG A 146 -1.54 -16.44 18.67
C ARG A 146 -2.31 -17.32 17.67
N VAL A 147 -2.76 -16.76 16.54
CA VAL A 147 -3.53 -17.46 15.50
C VAL A 147 -2.84 -18.77 15.07
N GLU A 148 -1.57 -18.71 14.65
CA GLU A 148 -0.82 -19.91 14.23
C GLU A 148 -0.68 -20.93 15.36
N LYS A 149 -0.47 -20.47 16.61
CA LYS A 149 -0.36 -21.37 17.76
C LYS A 149 -1.68 -22.06 18.06
N LYS A 150 -2.81 -21.36 17.95
CA LYS A 150 -4.14 -21.96 18.13
C LYS A 150 -4.37 -23.07 17.11
N ILE A 151 -3.95 -22.88 15.86
CA ILE A 151 -4.03 -23.91 14.80
C ILE A 151 -3.15 -25.12 15.16
N ILE A 152 -1.88 -24.90 15.54
CA ILE A 152 -0.96 -25.96 15.94
C ILE A 152 -1.51 -26.76 17.14
N ASP A 153 -2.07 -26.08 18.13
CA ASP A 153 -2.62 -26.67 19.34
C ASP A 153 -4.04 -27.27 19.12
N LYS A 154 -4.59 -27.23 17.89
CA LYS A 154 -5.96 -27.67 17.52
C LYS A 154 -7.07 -26.98 18.31
N LYS A 155 -6.91 -25.67 18.55
CA LYS A 155 -7.81 -24.77 19.28
C LYS A 155 -8.30 -23.61 18.39
N ASP A 156 -8.51 -23.88 17.11
CA ASP A 156 -8.83 -22.92 16.06
C ASP A 156 -10.28 -23.05 15.56
N THR A 157 -11.18 -23.66 16.33
CA THR A 157 -12.58 -23.91 15.94
C THR A 157 -13.36 -22.66 15.54
N ASN A 158 -12.94 -21.48 16.02
CA ASN A 158 -13.54 -20.19 15.69
C ASN A 158 -12.78 -19.42 14.59
N ILE A 159 -11.64 -19.91 14.12
CA ILE A 159 -10.82 -19.26 13.08
C ILE A 159 -11.29 -19.72 11.70
N THR A 160 -12.05 -18.86 11.03
CA THR A 160 -12.50 -19.09 9.66
C THR A 160 -11.33 -19.04 8.67
N ASP A 161 -11.49 -19.66 7.50
CA ASP A 161 -10.51 -19.57 6.42
C ASP A 161 -10.28 -18.11 6.01
N ASP A 162 -11.35 -17.32 5.90
CA ASP A 162 -11.27 -15.90 5.55
C ASP A 162 -10.47 -15.08 6.56
N HIS A 163 -10.68 -15.30 7.85
CA HIS A 163 -9.90 -14.63 8.89
C HIS A 163 -8.42 -15.07 8.83
N LEU A 164 -8.16 -16.36 8.60
CA LEU A 164 -6.79 -16.88 8.49
C LEU A 164 -6.05 -16.30 7.27
N ILE A 165 -6.73 -16.20 6.12
CA ILE A 165 -6.22 -15.57 4.91
C ILE A 165 -5.86 -14.12 5.19
N ALA A 166 -6.82 -13.36 5.73
CA ALA A 166 -6.64 -11.95 6.05
C ALA A 166 -5.46 -11.74 7.02
N TYR A 167 -5.35 -12.55 8.08
CA TYR A 167 -4.24 -12.47 9.02
C TYR A 167 -2.88 -12.81 8.37
N ARG A 168 -2.78 -13.89 7.59
CA ARG A 168 -1.50 -14.33 7.02
C ARG A 168 -0.99 -13.36 5.96
N ILE A 169 -1.85 -12.90 5.05
CA ILE A 169 -1.44 -12.01 3.95
C ILE A 169 -0.99 -10.62 4.45
N SER A 170 -1.38 -10.23 5.68
CA SER A 170 -1.01 -8.96 6.31
C SER A 170 0.32 -8.95 7.05
N LYS A 171 0.98 -10.09 7.25
CA LYS A 171 2.29 -10.10 7.95
C LYS A 171 3.26 -9.21 7.16
N GLU A 172 4.02 -8.37 7.86
CA GLU A 172 4.84 -7.29 7.26
C GLU A 172 5.73 -7.82 6.13
N GLU A 173 6.41 -8.95 6.36
CA GLU A 173 7.31 -9.57 5.40
C GLU A 173 6.60 -10.14 4.16
N ILE A 174 5.37 -10.61 4.32
CA ILE A 174 4.53 -11.12 3.23
C ILE A 174 4.01 -9.94 2.42
N LEU A 175 3.44 -8.96 3.13
CA LEU A 175 2.87 -7.73 2.58
C LEU A 175 3.88 -6.98 1.71
N TYR A 176 5.10 -6.77 2.22
CA TYR A 176 6.18 -6.15 1.46
C TYR A 176 6.47 -6.84 0.13
N ASN A 177 6.52 -8.18 0.13
CA ASN A 177 6.93 -8.95 -1.02
C ASN A 177 5.83 -8.96 -2.10
N TRP A 178 4.58 -9.25 -1.76
CA TRP A 178 3.54 -9.30 -2.79
C TRP A 178 3.20 -7.91 -3.34
N LEU A 179 3.38 -6.84 -2.56
CA LEU A 179 3.22 -5.45 -3.05
C LEU A 179 4.18 -5.13 -4.21
N GLN A 180 5.35 -5.77 -4.29
CA GLN A 180 6.25 -5.61 -5.44
C GLN A 180 5.63 -6.16 -6.73
N TYR A 181 4.89 -7.28 -6.64
CA TYR A 181 4.16 -7.83 -7.78
C TYR A 181 3.00 -6.92 -8.19
N LEU A 182 2.29 -6.32 -7.23
CA LEU A 182 1.26 -5.32 -7.54
C LEU A 182 1.86 -4.10 -8.28
N LYS A 183 3.04 -3.61 -7.88
CA LYS A 183 3.74 -2.57 -8.64
C LYS A 183 4.10 -3.02 -10.06
N LYS A 184 4.48 -4.30 -10.24
CA LYS A 184 4.75 -4.86 -11.56
C LYS A 184 3.50 -4.89 -12.43
N VAL A 185 2.33 -5.25 -11.88
CA VAL A 185 1.05 -5.13 -12.60
C VAL A 185 0.85 -3.72 -13.15
N ILE A 186 1.08 -2.69 -12.33
CA ILE A 186 0.88 -1.29 -12.72
C ILE A 186 1.93 -0.85 -13.77
N THR A 187 3.21 -1.07 -13.49
CA THR A 187 4.31 -0.63 -14.38
C THR A 187 4.28 -1.35 -15.73
N THR A 188 4.02 -2.65 -15.76
CA THR A 188 3.90 -3.44 -17.00
C THR A 188 2.69 -3.01 -17.83
N TYR A 189 1.58 -2.61 -17.20
CA TYR A 189 0.43 -2.10 -17.92
C TYR A 189 0.75 -0.86 -18.76
N PHE A 190 1.46 0.12 -18.17
CA PHE A 190 1.88 1.32 -18.91
C PHE A 190 2.84 0.97 -20.06
N ALA A 191 3.81 0.08 -19.83
CA ALA A 191 4.72 -0.37 -20.87
C ALA A 191 3.98 -1.02 -22.06
N ASN A 192 3.02 -1.91 -21.78
CA ASN A 192 2.26 -2.63 -22.80
C ASN A 192 1.28 -1.73 -23.57
N THR A 193 0.84 -0.63 -22.97
CA THR A 193 -0.01 0.37 -23.64
C THR A 193 0.80 1.44 -24.38
N GLY A 194 2.12 1.27 -24.49
CA GLY A 194 3.02 2.20 -25.18
C GLY A 194 3.29 3.50 -24.42
N LYS A 195 2.90 3.59 -23.15
CA LYS A 195 3.09 4.77 -22.31
C LYS A 195 4.39 4.67 -21.52
N MET A 196 5.34 5.53 -21.84
CA MET A 196 6.59 5.68 -21.07
C MET A 196 6.34 6.60 -19.86
N VAL A 197 5.99 6.02 -18.73
CA VAL A 197 5.79 6.75 -17.46
C VAL A 197 6.98 6.49 -16.54
N ALA A 198 7.54 7.55 -15.97
CA ALA A 198 8.59 7.43 -14.96
C ALA A 198 8.02 6.73 -13.71
N GLU A 199 8.69 5.69 -13.22
CA GLU A 199 8.19 4.83 -12.13
C GLU A 199 7.84 5.65 -10.88
N GLU A 200 8.64 6.67 -10.56
CA GLU A 200 8.39 7.55 -9.43
C GLU A 200 7.12 8.40 -9.55
N LYS A 201 6.61 8.61 -10.77
CA LYS A 201 5.41 9.42 -11.05
C LYS A 201 4.21 8.57 -11.46
N ILE A 202 4.27 7.25 -11.28
CA ILE A 202 3.22 6.36 -11.77
C ILE A 202 1.86 6.71 -11.20
N PHE A 203 1.78 7.01 -9.90
CA PHE A 203 0.54 7.43 -9.24
C PHE A 203 0.15 8.88 -9.52
N GLN A 204 1.01 9.67 -10.15
CA GLN A 204 0.67 11.01 -10.66
C GLN A 204 0.09 10.95 -12.08
N THR A 205 -0.01 9.75 -12.67
CA THR A 205 -0.62 9.51 -13.98
C THR A 205 -1.98 8.82 -13.79
N PRO A 206 -3.06 9.30 -14.43
CA PRO A 206 -4.37 8.66 -14.31
C PRO A 206 -4.37 7.20 -14.78
N PHE A 207 -4.94 6.32 -13.97
CA PHE A 207 -5.20 4.92 -14.27
C PHE A 207 -6.56 4.79 -14.94
N ASP A 208 -6.58 4.13 -16.09
CA ASP A 208 -7.82 3.79 -16.78
C ASP A 208 -8.52 2.60 -16.10
N GLU A 209 -9.75 2.33 -16.55
CA GLU A 209 -10.61 1.28 -15.99
C GLU A 209 -9.98 -0.12 -16.08
N GLN A 210 -9.29 -0.43 -17.19
CA GLN A 210 -8.67 -1.74 -17.38
C GLN A 210 -7.54 -1.98 -16.37
N LEU A 211 -6.73 -0.96 -16.06
CA LEU A 211 -5.73 -1.08 -15.02
C LEU A 211 -6.37 -1.30 -13.64
N TRP A 212 -7.49 -0.64 -13.33
CA TRP A 212 -8.22 -0.89 -12.09
C TRP A 212 -8.76 -2.33 -12.00
N ILE A 213 -9.29 -2.86 -13.11
CA ILE A 213 -9.73 -4.27 -13.20
C ILE A 213 -8.55 -5.21 -12.94
N ASN A 214 -7.40 -4.96 -13.56
CA ASN A 214 -6.20 -5.78 -13.38
C ASN A 214 -5.72 -5.77 -11.92
N ILE A 215 -5.69 -4.60 -11.28
CA ILE A 215 -5.34 -4.46 -9.85
C ILE A 215 -6.32 -5.27 -8.98
N GLY A 216 -7.62 -5.15 -9.23
CA GLY A 216 -8.65 -5.88 -8.49
C GLY A 216 -8.50 -7.40 -8.65
N ASN A 217 -8.32 -7.88 -9.88
CA ASN A 217 -8.10 -9.30 -10.18
C ASN A 217 -6.85 -9.83 -9.48
N PHE A 218 -5.73 -9.08 -9.54
CA PHE A 218 -4.49 -9.47 -8.87
C PHE A 218 -4.70 -9.66 -7.36
N ILE A 219 -5.32 -8.68 -6.68
CA ILE A 219 -5.55 -8.74 -5.23
C ILE A 219 -6.48 -9.92 -4.88
N LYS A 220 -7.56 -10.10 -5.64
CA LYS A 220 -8.51 -11.19 -5.46
C LYS A 220 -7.82 -12.56 -5.63
N ASN A 221 -7.16 -12.78 -6.75
CA ASN A 221 -6.51 -14.05 -7.07
C ASN A 221 -5.37 -14.37 -6.09
N LEU A 222 -4.61 -13.35 -5.68
CA LEU A 222 -3.61 -13.48 -4.62
C LEU A 222 -4.25 -13.97 -3.31
N SER A 223 -5.36 -13.36 -2.86
CA SER A 223 -6.04 -13.78 -1.62
C SER A 223 -6.63 -15.20 -1.68
N GLN A 224 -6.86 -15.73 -2.89
CA GLN A 224 -7.43 -17.06 -3.11
C GLN A 224 -6.38 -18.18 -3.19
N LEU A 225 -5.09 -17.86 -3.14
CA LEU A 225 -4.05 -18.89 -3.19
C LEU A 225 -4.23 -19.91 -2.04
N PRO A 226 -4.10 -21.23 -2.32
CA PRO A 226 -4.37 -22.27 -1.33
C PRO A 226 -3.52 -22.19 -0.06
N LEU A 227 -2.27 -21.70 -0.16
CA LEU A 227 -1.33 -21.65 0.96
C LEU A 227 -1.87 -20.86 2.16
N TRP A 228 -2.73 -19.88 1.93
CA TRP A 228 -3.20 -18.98 2.97
C TRP A 228 -4.11 -19.69 3.97
N LYS A 229 -4.98 -20.58 3.49
CA LYS A 229 -5.91 -21.35 4.32
C LYS A 229 -5.38 -22.71 4.76
N ASP A 230 -4.24 -23.14 4.25
CA ASP A 230 -3.64 -24.42 4.62
C ASP A 230 -3.14 -24.39 6.07
N ARG A 231 -3.90 -25.06 6.95
CA ARG A 231 -3.59 -25.18 8.38
C ARG A 231 -2.39 -26.08 8.65
N SER A 232 -2.08 -27.02 7.75
CA SER A 232 -0.93 -27.91 7.90
C SER A 232 0.40 -27.14 7.86
N MET A 233 0.43 -26.00 7.19
CA MET A 233 1.59 -25.11 7.09
C MET A 233 1.83 -24.23 8.34
N ALA A 234 0.94 -24.28 9.33
CA ALA A 234 1.03 -23.43 10.52
C ALA A 234 2.30 -23.68 11.34
N SER A 235 2.75 -24.93 11.45
CA SER A 235 3.94 -25.33 12.20
C SER A 235 5.25 -25.17 11.42
N THR A 236 5.21 -24.99 10.09
CA THR A 236 6.38 -24.99 9.21
C THR A 236 6.62 -23.63 8.55
N ILE A 237 5.77 -23.26 7.60
CA ILE A 237 5.93 -22.06 6.74
C ILE A 237 5.60 -20.80 7.53
N PHE A 238 4.52 -20.84 8.32
CA PHE A 238 4.02 -19.68 9.03
C PHE A 238 4.48 -19.57 10.50
N SER A 239 5.27 -20.53 10.98
CA SER A 239 5.83 -20.52 12.32
C SER A 239 7.18 -19.78 12.38
N GLY A 240 7.53 -19.28 13.56
CA GLY A 240 8.82 -18.61 13.78
C GLY A 240 8.93 -17.24 13.11
N LYS A 241 10.12 -16.64 13.19
CA LYS A 241 10.41 -15.33 12.61
C LYS A 241 10.94 -15.51 11.20
N LYS A 242 10.10 -15.26 10.20
CA LYS A 242 10.50 -15.23 8.78
C LYS A 242 10.87 -13.80 8.39
N ASN A 243 11.75 -13.67 7.41
CA ASN A 243 12.22 -12.37 6.92
C ASN A 243 11.71 -12.12 5.49
N TYR A 244 12.05 -10.95 4.94
CA TYR A 244 11.69 -10.57 3.58
C TYR A 244 12.24 -11.56 2.54
N ASP A 245 13.49 -12.01 2.66
CA ASP A 245 14.10 -12.93 1.69
C ASP A 245 13.41 -14.29 1.65
N TYR A 246 12.94 -14.80 2.80
CA TYR A 246 12.21 -16.06 2.88
C TYR A 246 10.92 -16.05 2.05
N TRP A 247 10.14 -14.97 2.14
CA TRP A 247 8.90 -14.84 1.36
C TRP A 247 9.14 -14.42 -0.09
N ARG A 248 10.22 -13.68 -0.36
CA ARG A 248 10.66 -13.42 -1.74
C ARG A 248 10.92 -14.74 -2.45
N GLU A 249 11.73 -15.62 -1.86
CA GLU A 249 12.04 -16.94 -2.42
C GLU A 249 10.76 -17.74 -2.70
N ILE A 250 9.85 -17.83 -1.73
CA ILE A 250 8.57 -18.54 -1.90
C ILE A 250 7.78 -17.99 -3.08
N PHE A 251 7.69 -16.67 -3.25
CA PHE A 251 6.94 -16.12 -4.39
C PHE A 251 7.67 -16.24 -5.72
N GLU A 252 9.00 -16.19 -5.74
CA GLU A 252 9.82 -16.28 -6.96
C GLU A 252 10.00 -17.71 -7.47
N THR A 253 10.05 -18.71 -6.58
CA THR A 253 10.36 -20.10 -6.93
C THR A 253 9.27 -21.10 -6.55
N GLY A 254 8.34 -20.70 -5.70
CA GLY A 254 7.30 -21.55 -5.15
C GLY A 254 7.76 -22.41 -3.97
N SER A 255 9.04 -22.34 -3.60
CA SER A 255 9.64 -23.13 -2.52
C SER A 255 10.26 -22.21 -1.47
N SER A 256 10.37 -22.67 -0.24
CA SER A 256 11.08 -21.95 0.81
C SER A 256 12.60 -22.16 0.71
N LEU A 257 13.38 -21.33 1.42
CA LEU A 257 14.85 -21.44 1.46
C LEU A 257 15.37 -22.80 1.97
N ASP A 258 14.56 -23.52 2.74
CA ASP A 258 14.80 -24.87 3.24
C ASP A 258 14.27 -25.99 2.32
N GLY A 259 13.78 -25.64 1.12
CA GLY A 259 13.38 -26.58 0.08
C GLY A 259 11.95 -27.13 0.21
N ALA A 260 11.13 -26.60 1.12
CA ALA A 260 9.74 -27.00 1.23
C ALA A 260 8.91 -26.37 0.10
N ILE A 261 8.11 -27.17 -0.59
CA ILE A 261 7.22 -26.69 -1.65
C ILE A 261 6.01 -26.01 -0.99
N VAL A 262 5.82 -24.72 -1.27
CA VAL A 262 4.75 -23.88 -0.68
C VAL A 262 3.68 -23.53 -1.72
N LEU A 263 4.11 -23.25 -2.94
CA LEU A 263 3.25 -23.01 -4.09
C LEU A 263 3.54 -24.06 -5.17
N THR A 264 2.51 -24.46 -5.91
CA THR A 264 2.66 -25.37 -7.05
C THR A 264 3.45 -24.73 -8.19
N ASN A 265 3.34 -23.41 -8.35
CA ASN A 265 4.08 -22.61 -9.31
C ASN A 265 4.49 -21.28 -8.67
N PRO A 266 5.62 -20.68 -9.11
CA PRO A 266 5.94 -19.30 -8.77
C PRO A 266 4.78 -18.34 -9.01
N LEU A 267 4.76 -17.25 -8.24
CA LEU A 267 3.78 -16.20 -8.42
C LEU A 267 3.98 -15.51 -9.78
N ASN A 268 2.99 -15.63 -10.66
CA ASN A 268 3.00 -14.98 -11.96
C ASN A 268 1.96 -13.85 -11.99
N PHE A 269 2.42 -12.60 -11.94
CA PHE A 269 1.51 -11.45 -11.90
C PHE A 269 0.68 -11.27 -13.18
N ILE A 270 1.11 -11.80 -14.34
CA ILE A 270 0.34 -11.76 -15.59
C ILE A 270 -0.83 -12.74 -15.52
N GLU A 271 -0.63 -13.92 -14.93
CA GLU A 271 -1.73 -14.87 -14.70
C GLU A 271 -2.69 -14.32 -13.65
N MET A 272 -2.16 -13.67 -12.60
CA MET A 272 -2.96 -13.13 -11.50
C MET A 272 -3.89 -11.98 -11.91
N ILE A 273 -3.68 -11.30 -13.03
CA ILE A 273 -4.57 -10.23 -13.50
C ILE A 273 -5.74 -10.74 -14.36
N LYS A 274 -5.77 -12.04 -14.71
CA LYS A 274 -6.86 -12.64 -15.47
C LYS A 274 -8.12 -12.74 -14.62
N GLY A 275 -9.28 -12.48 -15.23
CA GLY A 275 -10.58 -12.68 -14.58
C GLY A 275 -10.84 -14.15 -14.29
N THR A 276 -11.56 -14.45 -13.21
CA THR A 276 -11.85 -15.80 -12.71
C THR A 276 -12.73 -16.68 -13.62
N GLU A 277 -13.03 -16.25 -14.86
CA GLU A 277 -13.83 -17.04 -15.82
C GLU A 277 -13.08 -18.26 -16.40
N ASN A 278 -11.78 -18.39 -16.15
CA ASN A 278 -10.95 -19.46 -16.75
C ASN A 278 -10.54 -20.60 -15.78
N PHE A 279 -11.17 -20.71 -14.60
CA PHE A 279 -10.91 -21.80 -13.64
C PHE A 279 -12.19 -22.49 -13.17
N VAL A 280 -13.11 -22.77 -14.11
CA VAL A 280 -14.21 -23.75 -13.92
C VAL A 280 -13.81 -25.06 -14.58
#